data_AF-A0A0D0BSK2-F1
#
_entry.id   AF-A0A0D0BSK2-F1
#
_cell.length_a   1.000
_cell.length_b   1.000
_cell.length_c   1.000
_cell.angle_alpha   90.00
_cell.angle_beta   90.00
_cell.angle_gamma   90.00
#
_symmetry.space_group_name_H-M   'P 1'
#
loop_
_entity.id
_entity.type
_entity.pdbx_description
1 polymer ?
#
loop_
_entity_poly.entity_id
_entity_poly.type
_entity_poly.pdbx_seq_one_letter_code
_entity_poly.pdbx_strand_id
1 'polypeptide(L)'
;MNNTHWVIGAICGASSTIEIFDSLVGDSSTLAYQKAYENMKKLWTILAGAWSKTPDILDWEWKLVIPSKIPRQGNNSDCGIFAIMYLIHLGYGPEINHKQVPILYRLHPYSENMAGMQLLLLKELEL
;
A
#
# COMPACT_ATOMS: atom_id res chain seq x y z
N MET A 1 -5.80 -24.10 4.40
CA MET A 1 -4.98 -23.46 3.34
C MET A 1 -4.46 -22.16 3.91
N ASN A 2 -3.14 -21.98 4.00
CA ASN A 2 -2.55 -20.69 4.37
C ASN A 2 -2.81 -19.73 3.20
N ASN A 3 -3.87 -18.94 3.29
CA ASN A 3 -4.17 -17.94 2.27
C ASN A 3 -3.28 -16.73 2.54
N THR A 4 -2.01 -16.83 2.14
CA THR A 4 -1.05 -15.73 2.24
C THR A 4 -1.50 -14.63 1.28
N HIS A 5 -1.75 -13.44 1.83
CA HIS A 5 -2.27 -12.30 1.09
C HIS A 5 -1.30 -11.11 1.25
N TRP A 6 -1.02 -10.43 0.14
CA TRP A 6 -0.12 -9.28 0.12
C TRP A 6 -0.90 -7.98 0.31
N VAL A 7 -0.36 -7.10 1.17
CA VAL A 7 -0.87 -5.74 1.42
C VAL A 7 0.28 -4.74 1.41
N ILE A 8 -0.03 -3.48 1.15
CA ILE A 8 0.96 -2.39 1.21
C ILE A 8 0.62 -1.44 2.35
N GLY A 9 1.63 -1.09 3.14
CA GLY A 9 1.56 -0.03 4.13
C GLY A 9 2.30 1.21 3.66
N ALA A 10 1.70 2.39 3.78
CA ALA A 10 2.33 3.68 3.51
C ALA A 10 2.36 4.53 4.78
N ILE A 11 3.51 5.13 5.08
CA ILE A 11 3.70 6.04 6.22
C ILE A 11 3.82 7.46 5.68
N CYS A 12 2.90 8.34 6.05
CA CYS A 12 3.01 9.76 5.77
C CYS A 12 3.27 10.53 7.06
N GLY A 13 4.52 10.95 7.25
CA GLY A 13 4.90 11.76 8.41
C GLY A 13 4.27 13.15 8.41
N ALA A 14 3.95 13.74 7.25
CA ALA A 14 3.36 15.08 7.22
C ALA A 14 1.93 15.13 7.77
N SER A 15 1.16 14.06 7.59
CA SER A 15 -0.23 13.93 8.04
C SER A 15 -0.40 13.01 9.24
N SER A 16 0.68 12.43 9.77
CA SER A 16 0.66 11.39 10.81
C SER A 16 -0.30 10.24 10.46
N THR A 17 -0.31 9.83 9.20
CA THR A 17 -1.17 8.74 8.71
C THR A 17 -0.37 7.51 8.37
N ILE A 18 -0.94 6.36 8.71
CA ILE A 18 -0.52 5.06 8.21
C ILE A 18 -1.69 4.51 7.40
N GLU A 19 -1.46 4.32 6.11
CA GLU A 19 -2.45 3.80 5.17
C GLU A 19 -2.15 2.35 4.83
N ILE A 20 -3.18 1.49 4.85
CA ILE A 20 -3.06 0.10 4.42
C ILE A 20 -3.91 -0.14 3.18
N PHE A 21 -3.23 -0.42 2.07
CA PHE A 21 -3.82 -0.74 0.78
C PHE A 21 -3.90 -2.26 0.63
N ASP A 22 -5.13 -2.75 0.53
CA ASP A 22 -5.44 -4.17 0.41
C ASP A 22 -6.42 -4.35 -0.77
N SER A 23 -6.08 -5.15 -1.77
CA SER A 23 -6.91 -5.38 -2.95
C SER A 23 -8.11 -6.31 -2.72
N LEU A 24 -8.18 -7.04 -1.61
CA LEU A 24 -9.18 -8.06 -1.29
C LEU A 24 -10.02 -7.77 -0.02
N VAL A 25 -9.83 -6.62 0.65
CA VAL A 25 -10.45 -6.22 1.95
C VAL A 25 -11.61 -7.12 2.39
N GLY A 26 -11.38 -7.90 3.45
CA GLY A 26 -12.38 -8.74 4.10
C GLY A 26 -12.33 -8.60 5.62
N ASP A 27 -13.41 -8.97 6.30
CA ASP A 27 -13.64 -8.74 7.75
C ASP A 27 -12.57 -9.35 8.67
N SER A 28 -11.79 -10.33 8.19
CA SER A 28 -10.75 -11.03 8.95
C SER A 28 -9.43 -10.26 9.07
N SER A 29 -9.26 -9.13 8.38
CA SER A 29 -7.96 -8.44 8.26
C SER A 29 -7.65 -7.44 9.39
N THR A 30 -8.62 -7.12 10.26
CA THR A 30 -8.50 -6.06 11.29
C THR A 30 -7.30 -6.25 12.23
N LEU A 31 -7.04 -7.48 12.68
CA LEU A 31 -5.89 -7.76 13.56
C LEU A 31 -4.54 -7.61 12.81
N ALA A 32 -4.49 -8.04 11.55
CA ALA A 32 -3.30 -7.91 10.72
C ALA A 32 -2.98 -6.44 10.45
N TYR A 33 -4.01 -5.63 10.18
CA TYR A 33 -3.88 -4.19 9.99
C TYR A 33 -3.39 -3.49 11.25
N GLN A 34 -3.94 -3.83 12.42
CA GLN A 34 -3.47 -3.26 13.68
C GLN A 34 -2.00 -3.61 13.95
N LYS A 35 -1.59 -4.86 13.68
CA LYS A 35 -0.20 -5.27 13.85
C LYS A 35 0.73 -4.54 12.88
N ALA A 36 0.31 -4.39 11.62
CA ALA A 36 1.06 -3.63 10.61
C ALA A 36 1.20 -2.16 11.02
N TYR A 37 0.11 -1.55 11.51
CA TYR A 37 0.08 -0.18 12.03
C TYR A 37 1.08 0.02 13.18
N GLU A 38 1.06 -0.81 14.21
CA GLU A 38 2.00 -0.68 15.33
C GLU A 38 3.46 -0.88 14.90
N ASN A 39 3.72 -1.80 13.98
CA ASN A 39 5.06 -2.01 13.44
C ASN A 39 5.54 -0.82 12.61
N MET A 40 4.66 -0.22 11.80
CA MET A 40 4.97 0.98 11.02
C MET A 40 5.22 2.19 11.90
N LYS A 41 4.47 2.36 13.01
CA LYS A 41 4.77 3.39 14.00
C LYS A 41 6.17 3.23 14.60
N LYS A 42 6.53 2.00 15.00
CA LYS A 42 7.88 1.71 15.51
C LYS A 42 8.96 2.00 14.48
N LEU A 43 8.73 1.62 13.22
CA LEU A 43 9.64 1.92 12.12
C LEU A 43 9.81 3.44 11.94
N TRP A 44 8.72 4.20 11.97
CA TRP A 44 8.77 5.66 11.89
C TRP A 44 9.60 6.26 13.03
N THR A 45 9.40 5.82 14.28
CA THR A 45 10.19 6.28 15.43
C THR A 45 11.70 6.09 15.20
N ILE A 46 12.10 4.93 14.67
CA ILE A 46 13.50 4.64 14.34
C ILE A 46 14.01 5.58 13.24
N LEU A 47 13.25 5.76 12.16
CA LEU A 47 13.62 6.64 11.05
C LEU A 47 13.72 8.11 11.46
N ALA A 48 12.74 8.61 12.23
CA ALA A 48 12.72 9.99 12.72
C ALA A 48 13.90 10.28 13.65
N GLY A 49 14.24 9.34 14.54
CA GLY A 49 15.42 9.43 15.40
C GLY A 49 16.73 9.48 14.59
N ALA A 50 16.85 8.64 13.55
CA ALA A 50 18.00 8.65 12.66
C ALA A 50 18.16 9.98 11.90
N TRP A 51 17.06 10.65 11.57
CA TRP A 51 17.07 11.97 10.91
C TRP A 51 17.25 13.15 11.86
N SER A 52 17.59 12.92 13.13
CA SER A 52 17.78 13.97 14.14
C SER A 52 16.58 14.91 14.30
N LYS A 53 15.37 14.43 14.00
CA LYS A 53 14.15 15.17 14.31
C LYS A 53 13.86 15.04 15.80
N THR A 54 13.46 16.14 16.42
CA THR A 54 13.30 16.31 17.88
C THR A 54 12.25 15.36 18.48
N PRO A 55 12.27 15.18 19.83
CA PRO A 55 11.35 14.29 20.55
C PRO A 55 9.85 14.55 20.32
N ASP A 56 9.46 15.74 19.86
CA ASP A 56 8.06 16.15 19.64
C ASP A 56 7.33 15.36 18.54
N ILE A 57 8.05 14.56 17.75
CA ILE A 57 7.47 13.65 16.73
C ILE A 57 6.92 12.37 17.36
N LEU A 58 7.33 12.04 18.59
CA LEU A 58 6.95 10.79 19.26
C LEU A 58 5.52 10.82 19.84
N ASP A 59 4.97 12.02 20.08
CA ASP A 59 3.65 12.22 20.67
C ASP A 59 2.53 12.46 19.64
N TRP A 60 2.83 12.29 18.34
CA TRP A 60 1.81 12.47 17.31
C TRP A 60 0.72 11.40 17.41
N GLU A 61 -0.53 11.86 17.36
CA GLU A 61 -1.68 10.96 17.21
C GLU A 61 -1.71 10.42 15.78
N TRP A 62 -1.17 9.21 15.61
CA TRP A 62 -1.19 8.51 14.34
C TRP A 62 -2.59 7.99 14.02
N LYS A 63 -2.98 8.11 12.75
CA LYS A 63 -4.26 7.61 12.25
C LYS A 63 -4.03 6.40 11.33
N LEU A 64 -4.69 5.30 11.63
CA LEU A 64 -4.81 4.17 10.72
C LEU A 64 -5.92 4.46 9.71
N VAL A 65 -5.58 4.41 8.42
CA VAL A 65 -6.51 4.66 7.32
C VAL A 65 -6.53 3.44 6.41
N ILE A 66 -7.74 2.96 6.07
CA ILE A 66 -7.94 1.88 5.11
C ILE A 66 -8.67 2.48 3.89
N PRO A 67 -7.95 2.82 2.80
CA PRO A 67 -8.57 3.42 1.63
C PRO A 67 -9.66 2.53 1.02
N SER A 68 -10.88 3.07 0.91
CA SER A 68 -12.02 2.33 0.37
C SER A 68 -12.08 2.40 -1.16
N LYS A 69 -11.68 3.54 -1.74
CA LYS A 69 -11.73 3.84 -3.18
C LYS A 69 -10.44 3.46 -3.90
N ILE A 70 -10.09 2.18 -3.82
CA ILE A 70 -8.95 1.63 -4.55
C ILE A 70 -9.41 0.48 -5.46
N PRO A 71 -8.70 0.23 -6.57
CA PRO A 71 -8.86 -0.97 -7.39
C PRO A 71 -8.97 -2.24 -6.55
N ARG A 72 -9.76 -3.22 -6.98
CA ARG A 72 -9.97 -4.48 -6.25
C ARG A 72 -9.65 -5.68 -7.12
N GLN A 73 -9.11 -6.73 -6.49
CA GLN A 73 -8.90 -8.00 -7.16
C GLN A 73 -10.21 -8.81 -7.16
N GLY A 74 -10.47 -9.50 -8.27
CA GLY A 74 -11.58 -10.43 -8.43
C GLY A 74 -11.19 -11.90 -8.28
N ASN A 75 -9.92 -12.17 -7.96
CA ASN A 75 -9.36 -13.52 -7.85
C ASN A 75 -8.57 -13.71 -6.55
N ASN A 76 -7.93 -14.86 -6.38
CA ASN A 76 -7.16 -15.22 -5.17
C ASN A 76 -5.63 -15.24 -5.37
N SER A 77 -5.13 -14.78 -6.52
CA SER A 77 -3.70 -14.93 -6.91
C SER A 77 -2.98 -13.60 -7.15
N ASP A 78 -3.71 -12.54 -7.48
CA ASP A 78 -3.09 -11.32 -8.02
C ASP A 78 -2.75 -10.28 -6.96
N CYS A 79 -2.96 -10.57 -5.66
CA CYS A 79 -2.67 -9.64 -4.57
C CYS A 79 -1.24 -9.10 -4.59
N GLY A 80 -0.25 -9.92 -5.00
CA GLY A 80 1.13 -9.49 -5.18
C GLY A 80 1.31 -8.48 -6.32
N ILE A 81 0.61 -8.66 -7.43
CA ILE A 81 0.64 -7.71 -8.56
C ILE A 81 -0.02 -6.39 -8.15
N PHE A 82 -1.19 -6.44 -7.49
CA PHE A 82 -1.83 -5.24 -6.93
C PHE A 82 -0.91 -4.50 -5.96
N ALA A 83 -0.22 -5.22 -5.07
CA ALA A 83 0.72 -4.63 -4.12
C ALA A 83 1.85 -3.86 -4.83
N ILE A 84 2.50 -4.47 -5.84
CA ILE A 84 3.53 -3.80 -6.64
C ILE A 84 2.97 -2.58 -7.36
N MET A 85 1.80 -2.73 -7.99
CA MET A 85 1.17 -1.63 -8.70
C MET A 85 0.85 -0.48 -7.75
N TYR A 86 0.30 -0.72 -6.55
CA TYR A 86 0.06 0.34 -5.57
C TYR A 86 1.34 1.09 -5.18
N LEU A 87 2.46 0.39 -4.98
CA LEU A 87 3.74 1.03 -4.72
C LEU A 87 4.16 1.96 -5.88
N ILE A 88 4.01 1.50 -7.12
CA ILE A 88 4.28 2.34 -8.31
C ILE A 88 3.40 3.60 -8.29
N HIS A 89 2.10 3.47 -8.02
CA HIS A 89 1.19 4.61 -7.99
C HIS A 89 1.54 5.62 -6.92
N LEU A 90 1.88 5.15 -5.72
CA LEU A 90 2.30 6.00 -4.60
C LEU A 90 3.64 6.71 -4.87
N GLY A 91 4.47 6.17 -5.76
CA GLY A 91 5.65 6.86 -6.28
C GLY A 91 5.33 8.06 -7.19
N TYR A 92 4.16 8.08 -7.83
CA TYR A 92 3.74 9.17 -8.72
C TYR A 92 2.82 10.20 -8.05
N GLY A 93 2.09 9.83 -7.00
CA GLY A 93 1.12 10.73 -6.39
C GLY A 93 0.53 10.19 -5.08
N PRO A 94 -0.31 11.00 -4.42
CA PRO A 94 -0.82 10.69 -3.09
C PRO A 94 -1.90 9.60 -3.07
N GLU A 95 -2.47 9.24 -4.21
CA GLU A 95 -3.61 8.32 -4.31
C GLU A 95 -3.41 7.30 -5.43
N ILE A 96 -4.04 6.13 -5.29
CA ILE A 96 -4.10 5.15 -6.38
C ILE A 96 -4.93 5.73 -7.53
N ASN A 97 -4.45 5.54 -8.76
CA ASN A 97 -4.93 6.17 -9.99
C ASN A 97 -4.92 7.71 -9.99
N HIS A 98 -4.07 8.36 -9.18
CA HIS A 98 -3.89 9.81 -9.25
C HIS A 98 -3.55 10.27 -10.68
N LYS A 99 -3.91 11.51 -11.04
CA LYS A 99 -3.72 12.06 -12.40
C LYS A 99 -2.28 12.01 -12.91
N GLN A 100 -1.30 12.00 -12.00
CA GLN A 100 0.14 11.92 -12.31
C GLN A 100 0.61 10.51 -12.63
N VAL A 101 -0.18 9.47 -12.33
CA VAL A 101 0.15 8.09 -12.67
C VAL A 101 0.03 7.93 -14.20
N PRO A 102 1.09 7.43 -14.87
CA PRO A 102 1.05 7.16 -16.31
C PRO A 102 -0.11 6.23 -16.67
N ILE A 103 -0.74 6.49 -17.82
CA ILE A 103 -1.93 5.74 -18.28
C ILE A 103 -1.66 4.23 -18.30
N LEU A 104 -0.45 3.83 -18.70
CA LEU A 104 -0.04 2.43 -18.77
C LEU A 104 -0.12 1.68 -17.44
N TYR A 105 0.04 2.39 -16.31
CA TYR A 105 -0.02 1.80 -14.98
C TYR A 105 -1.40 1.90 -14.34
N ARG A 106 -2.34 2.65 -14.92
CA ARG A 106 -3.65 2.85 -14.29
C ARG A 106 -4.44 1.55 -14.24
N LEU A 107 -5.11 1.34 -13.11
CA LEU A 107 -5.86 0.14 -12.82
C LEU A 107 -7.35 0.35 -13.00
N HIS A 108 -8.05 -0.67 -13.50
CA HIS A 108 -9.50 -0.69 -13.46
C HIS A 108 -10.00 -0.82 -12.01
N PRO A 109 -11.16 -0.24 -11.65
CA PRO A 109 -11.70 -0.33 -10.29
C PRO A 109 -11.87 -1.75 -9.77
N TYR A 110 -12.10 -2.71 -10.67
CA TYR A 110 -12.18 -4.14 -10.37
C TYR A 110 -11.53 -4.90 -11.52
N SER A 111 -10.71 -5.90 -11.21
CA SER A 111 -10.05 -6.72 -12.23
C SER A 111 -10.11 -8.20 -11.85
N GLU A 112 -10.66 -9.03 -12.74
CA GLU A 112 -10.72 -10.49 -12.56
C GLU A 112 -9.36 -11.17 -12.79
N ASN A 113 -8.45 -10.51 -13.51
CA ASN A 113 -7.08 -10.96 -13.72
C ASN A 113 -6.16 -9.75 -13.96
N MET A 114 -4.88 -9.93 -13.67
CA MET A 114 -3.83 -8.91 -13.81
C MET A 114 -2.71 -9.33 -14.78
N ALA A 115 -2.98 -10.28 -15.67
CA ALA A 115 -1.95 -10.85 -16.57
C ALA A 115 -1.24 -9.78 -17.42
N GLY A 116 -1.98 -8.78 -17.91
CA GLY A 116 -1.39 -7.67 -18.67
C GLY A 116 -0.40 -6.83 -17.83
N MET A 117 -0.74 -6.56 -16.57
CA MET A 117 0.15 -5.83 -15.66
C MET A 117 1.34 -6.68 -15.25
N GLN A 118 1.17 -7.98 -15.09
CA GLN A 118 2.27 -8.90 -14.84
C GLN A 118 3.28 -8.89 -16.01
N LEU A 119 2.80 -8.99 -17.25
CA LEU A 119 3.68 -8.92 -18.44
C LEU A 119 4.39 -7.57 -18.54
N LEU A 120 3.70 -6.47 -18.21
CA LEU A 120 4.29 -5.14 -18.14
C LEU A 120 5.44 -5.09 -17.12
N LEU A 121 5.20 -5.58 -15.89
CA LEU A 121 6.21 -5.59 -14.83
C LEU A 121 7.41 -6.47 -15.18
N LEU A 122 7.19 -7.63 -15.82
CA LEU A 122 8.28 -8.49 -16.28
C LEU A 122 9.14 -7.77 -17.32
N LYS A 123 8.51 -7.06 -18.26
CA LYS A 123 9.22 -6.27 -19.27
C LYS A 123 10.07 -5.15 -18.66
N GLU A 124 9.58 -4.49 -17.61
CA GLU A 124 10.35 -3.46 -16.86
C GLU A 124 11.58 -4.04 -16.14
N LEU A 125 11.56 -5.34 -15.82
CA LEU A 125 12.69 -6.04 -15.20
C LEU A 125 13.71 -6.59 -16.20
N GLU A 126 13.49 -6.39 -17.50
CA GLU A 126 14.29 -6.99 -18.59
C GLU A 126 14.37 -8.52 -18.50
N LEU A 127 13.33 -9.16 -17.95
CA LEU A 127 13.17 -10.62 -17.81
C LEU A 127 12.32 -11.22 -18.93
#